data_AF-A0A7Y5E2L9-F1
#
_entry.id   AF-A0A7Y5E2L9-F1
#
_cell.length_a   1.000
_cell.length_b   1.000
_cell.length_c   1.000
_cell.angle_alpha   90.00
_cell.angle_beta   90.00
_cell.angle_gamma   90.00
#
_symmetry.space_group_name_H-M   'P 1'
#
loop_
_entity.id
_entity.type
_entity.pdbx_description
1 polymer ?
#
loop_
_entity_poly.entity_id
_entity_poly.type
_entity_poly.pdbx_seq_one_letter_code
_entity_poly.pdbx_strand_id
1 'polypeptide(L)'
;MLGVAVPGIAPTQVGQPGPGPAAGPALGESTGGPRPVPNAMATMLGTSAPAGLGAAAAVGTPPEQPGPTGPRGQTAMFLVPEPKPFVEEPLPSRPVIVEKKKGGVSLALGVGIAAVVVLLLGVGIFFVARGSAPIKASAGVDDTGHDVLALRCEGCPDGTIIKDGPSAATISKGAARLALATPLRVGNNDLTLHVDRPGVGRDEEVKLVVPVSYRLRADAATVEQWPPKFVFRAEAAKGVRIEVDGAPVTVDANGVGTSELPLGALAEGSSDAVSVFEKVVPYKVVLVGGAEEKGTLTLRTRVLPLKLDTPRADAWIFGGTVSVAGQAAPTAKVFINGAAAPVDDRGVFDVQVPVGDGHFEVRTERKDAAARGTKVAIRKMTTAERAAAQKDFESKATLKYADYAKDVTPHIGKKVVVDGDVVDARASGKQTVVLVDQRAGCTGACLTRVVVGAVMTIPRGAKIRVYGHISRKFEGADGTKVPEVDAELVAKPPRFEPWQ
;
A
#
# COMPACT_ATOMS: atom_id res chain seq x y z
N MET A 1 -5.04 -26.62 -20.18
CA MET A 1 -3.70 -26.20 -19.69
C MET A 1 -3.83 -25.51 -18.33
N LEU A 2 -2.76 -25.44 -17.55
CA LEU A 2 -2.67 -24.65 -16.31
C LEU A 2 -1.49 -23.68 -16.44
N GLY A 3 -1.80 -22.40 -16.60
CA GLY A 3 -0.84 -21.30 -16.46
C GLY A 3 -0.49 -21.08 -14.99
N VAL A 4 0.68 -20.53 -14.73
CA VAL A 4 1.26 -20.41 -13.39
C VAL A 4 1.48 -18.94 -13.05
N ALA A 5 1.07 -18.51 -11.85
CA ALA A 5 1.51 -17.23 -11.28
C ALA A 5 2.96 -17.34 -10.80
N VAL A 6 3.77 -16.32 -11.06
CA VAL A 6 4.93 -16.02 -10.22
C VAL A 6 4.48 -15.14 -9.05
N PRO A 7 4.76 -15.50 -7.79
CA PRO A 7 4.50 -14.62 -6.64
C PRO A 7 5.50 -13.47 -6.56
N GLY A 8 5.02 -12.22 -6.54
CA GLY A 8 5.86 -11.06 -6.29
C GLY A 8 6.35 -10.99 -4.85
N ILE A 9 7.60 -11.40 -4.59
CA ILE A 9 8.25 -11.28 -3.29
C ILE A 9 8.89 -9.90 -3.16
N ALA A 10 8.39 -9.08 -2.23
CA ALA A 10 9.03 -7.81 -1.85
C ALA A 10 10.20 -8.07 -0.86
N PRO A 11 11.35 -7.38 -1.00
CA PRO A 11 12.51 -7.62 -0.15
C PRO A 11 12.29 -7.17 1.30
N THR A 12 12.52 -8.07 2.25
CA THR A 12 12.49 -7.79 3.69
C THR A 12 13.90 -7.78 4.27
N GLN A 13 14.55 -6.62 4.28
CA GLN A 13 15.65 -6.34 5.21
C GLN A 13 15.46 -4.98 5.86
N VAL A 14 15.51 -4.96 7.19
CA VAL A 14 15.74 -3.76 8.00
C VAL A 14 17.25 -3.69 8.21
N GLY A 15 17.88 -2.59 7.78
CA GLY A 15 19.33 -2.42 7.92
C GLY A 15 19.73 -2.27 9.38
N GLN A 16 20.48 -3.24 9.92
CA GLN A 16 21.09 -3.16 11.24
C GLN A 16 22.51 -2.59 11.11
N PRO A 17 22.87 -1.49 11.80
CA PRO A 17 24.16 -0.83 11.61
C PRO A 17 25.30 -1.64 12.24
N GLY A 18 26.29 -2.02 11.43
CA GLY A 18 27.57 -2.58 11.89
C GLY A 18 28.57 -1.48 12.28
N PRO A 19 29.56 -1.77 13.15
CA PRO A 19 30.53 -0.79 13.62
C PRO A 19 31.56 -0.43 12.54
N GLY A 20 31.90 0.86 12.42
CA GLY A 20 32.89 1.37 11.48
C GLY A 20 34.35 1.27 12.01
N PRO A 21 35.34 0.97 11.14
CA PRO A 21 36.76 1.04 11.49
C PRO A 21 37.32 2.47 11.39
N ALA A 22 38.53 2.67 11.94
CA ALA A 22 39.18 3.97 12.08
C ALA A 22 39.77 4.55 10.76
N ALA A 23 40.08 5.85 10.77
CA ALA A 23 40.56 6.59 9.61
C ALA A 23 42.08 6.46 9.35
N GLY A 24 42.46 6.56 8.07
CA GLY A 24 43.84 6.71 7.60
C GLY A 24 43.85 7.33 6.18
N PRO A 25 44.71 8.32 5.86
CA PRO A 25 44.59 9.08 4.61
C PRO A 25 45.60 8.70 3.51
N ALA A 26 45.18 8.75 2.24
CA ALA A 26 46.05 8.93 1.08
C ALA A 26 45.25 9.41 -0.16
N LEU A 27 45.92 10.06 -1.10
CA LEU A 27 45.39 10.49 -2.40
C LEU A 27 45.41 9.34 -3.42
N GLY A 28 44.48 9.34 -4.38
CA GLY A 28 44.41 8.39 -5.50
C GLY A 28 43.40 8.83 -6.55
N GLU A 29 43.63 8.50 -7.82
CA GLU A 29 42.95 9.12 -8.97
C GLU A 29 42.28 8.10 -9.91
N SER A 30 41.15 8.52 -10.52
CA SER A 30 40.60 8.03 -11.80
C SER A 30 39.68 6.80 -11.86
N THR A 31 38.84 6.81 -12.91
CA THR A 31 37.96 5.75 -13.49
C THR A 31 36.73 5.26 -12.71
N GLY A 32 35.67 4.84 -13.44
CA GLY A 32 34.79 3.78 -12.91
C GLY A 32 33.39 3.58 -13.51
N GLY A 33 32.41 4.42 -13.17
CA GLY A 33 30.97 4.12 -13.33
C GLY A 33 30.47 3.05 -12.34
N PRO A 34 29.27 2.45 -12.50
CA PRO A 34 28.17 2.74 -13.43
C PRO A 34 26.92 3.36 -12.72
N ARG A 35 25.80 3.52 -13.44
CA ARG A 35 24.48 3.96 -12.90
C ARG A 35 23.44 2.81 -12.94
N PRO A 36 22.36 2.87 -12.13
CA PRO A 36 21.53 1.70 -11.80
C PRO A 36 20.50 1.29 -12.88
N VAL A 37 20.12 0.02 -12.84
CA VAL A 37 19.05 -0.59 -13.66
C VAL A 37 17.63 -0.28 -13.11
N PRO A 38 16.59 -0.23 -13.97
CA PRO A 38 15.19 -0.13 -13.55
C PRO A 38 14.56 -1.48 -13.18
N ASN A 39 13.42 -1.45 -12.47
CA ASN A 39 12.68 -2.64 -12.02
C ASN A 39 12.00 -3.41 -13.18
N ALA A 40 11.86 -4.73 -13.03
CA ALA A 40 11.21 -5.63 -13.98
C ALA A 40 9.66 -5.73 -13.80
N MET A 41 8.96 -6.26 -14.82
CA MET A 41 7.50 -6.45 -14.89
C MET A 41 7.14 -7.74 -15.66
N ALA A 42 6.17 -8.53 -15.18
CA ALA A 42 5.83 -9.87 -15.72
C ALA A 42 4.87 -9.90 -16.93
N THR A 43 4.88 -11.01 -17.72
CA THR A 43 4.17 -11.17 -19.02
C THR A 43 3.89 -12.65 -19.47
N MET A 44 3.18 -12.93 -20.59
CA MET A 44 2.78 -14.27 -21.20
C MET A 44 2.51 -14.15 -22.75
N LEU A 45 2.53 -15.21 -23.64
CA LEU A 45 2.61 -15.13 -25.17
C LEU A 45 2.29 -16.43 -26.12
N GLY A 46 1.49 -16.40 -27.27
CA GLY A 46 1.43 -17.35 -28.51
C GLY A 46 0.80 -16.95 -29.98
N THR A 47 1.37 -17.09 -31.22
CA THR A 47 1.20 -16.22 -32.48
C THR A 47 -0.05 -16.12 -33.42
N SER A 48 -0.12 -15.02 -34.25
CA SER A 48 -0.15 -15.04 -35.76
C SER A 48 0.29 -13.68 -36.44
N ALA A 49 0.22 -13.51 -37.79
CA ALA A 49 1.17 -12.72 -38.64
C ALA A 49 0.70 -11.35 -39.29
N PRO A 50 1.59 -10.45 -39.81
CA PRO A 50 1.39 -8.97 -39.69
C PRO A 50 1.81 -8.00 -40.86
N ALA A 51 1.64 -6.68 -40.58
CA ALA A 51 2.42 -5.48 -41.01
C ALA A 51 2.06 -4.29 -40.02
N GLY A 52 2.70 -3.10 -39.90
CA GLY A 52 3.91 -2.45 -40.45
C GLY A 52 3.63 -0.99 -40.95
N LEU A 53 4.44 0.09 -40.79
CA LEU A 53 5.72 0.45 -40.10
C LEU A 53 5.88 2.01 -40.01
N GLY A 54 6.69 2.59 -39.08
CA GLY A 54 7.14 4.02 -39.08
C GLY A 54 7.44 4.68 -37.71
N ALA A 55 8.35 5.69 -37.60
CA ALA A 55 8.79 6.41 -36.37
C ALA A 55 9.52 7.78 -36.71
N ALA A 56 10.15 8.64 -35.86
CA ALA A 56 10.58 8.68 -34.44
C ALA A 56 10.98 10.13 -33.91
N ALA A 57 11.23 10.29 -32.58
CA ALA A 57 12.03 11.34 -31.87
C ALA A 57 11.48 12.83 -31.82
N ALA A 58 12.06 13.86 -31.14
CA ALA A 58 13.32 14.04 -30.35
C ALA A 58 13.32 15.23 -29.30
N VAL A 59 14.12 15.11 -28.21
CA VAL A 59 14.97 16.07 -27.40
C VAL A 59 14.62 17.59 -27.16
N GLY A 60 14.83 18.10 -25.91
CA GLY A 60 15.17 19.54 -25.61
C GLY A 60 15.10 20.04 -24.13
N THR A 61 16.10 20.81 -23.64
CA THR A 61 16.21 21.56 -22.33
C THR A 61 17.40 22.58 -22.35
N PRO A 62 17.81 23.35 -21.29
CA PRO A 62 17.07 23.91 -20.13
C PRO A 62 16.92 25.46 -19.83
N PRO A 63 17.91 26.29 -19.37
CA PRO A 63 17.85 26.91 -18.01
C PRO A 63 17.96 28.46 -17.85
N GLU A 64 17.59 29.01 -16.67
CA GLU A 64 18.04 30.35 -16.17
C GLU A 64 18.05 30.49 -14.61
N GLN A 65 18.65 31.58 -14.08
CA GLN A 65 18.96 31.91 -12.65
C GLN A 65 19.36 33.41 -12.53
N PRO A 66 19.59 34.03 -11.34
CA PRO A 66 18.99 33.94 -9.99
C PRO A 66 18.63 35.34 -9.39
N GLY A 67 18.27 35.46 -8.10
CA GLY A 67 18.15 36.77 -7.39
C GLY A 67 18.14 36.69 -5.84
N PRO A 68 18.69 37.66 -5.06
CA PRO A 68 19.00 37.43 -3.63
C PRO A 68 18.30 38.34 -2.60
N THR A 69 17.90 37.74 -1.47
CA THR A 69 17.75 38.33 -0.11
C THR A 69 17.94 37.20 0.93
N GLY A 70 18.20 37.40 2.23
CA GLY A 70 18.48 38.60 3.05
C GLY A 70 18.64 38.18 4.54
N PRO A 71 19.43 38.87 5.38
CA PRO A 71 19.79 38.36 6.71
C PRO A 71 18.68 38.50 7.76
N ARG A 72 18.52 37.50 8.63
CA ARG A 72 17.69 37.53 9.85
C ARG A 72 18.54 37.22 11.09
N GLY A 73 18.22 37.90 12.19
CA GLY A 73 18.99 37.85 13.43
C GLY A 73 18.93 36.50 14.16
N GLN A 74 19.98 36.23 14.93
CA GLN A 74 20.08 35.05 15.78
C GLN A 74 19.40 35.31 17.14
N THR A 75 18.43 34.49 17.51
CA THR A 75 17.86 34.48 18.88
C THR A 75 18.66 33.52 19.74
N ALA A 76 19.07 33.95 20.94
CA ALA A 76 19.86 33.11 21.84
C ALA A 76 19.11 31.85 22.27
N MET A 77 19.80 30.71 22.25
CA MET A 77 19.26 29.42 22.71
C MET A 77 19.36 29.31 24.24
N PHE A 78 18.25 28.98 24.90
CA PHE A 78 18.27 28.58 26.30
C PHE A 78 18.83 27.15 26.40
N LEU A 79 19.93 26.96 27.13
CA LEU A 79 20.41 25.61 27.43
C LEU A 79 19.43 24.91 28.38
N VAL A 80 18.85 23.80 27.91
CA VAL A 80 18.20 22.82 28.78
C VAL A 80 19.32 22.03 29.48
N PRO A 81 19.33 21.92 30.82
CA PRO A 81 20.33 21.11 31.51
C PRO A 81 20.19 19.63 31.15
N GLU A 82 21.32 18.91 31.11
CA GLU A 82 21.33 17.51 30.70
C GLU A 82 20.45 16.62 31.59
N PRO A 83 19.71 15.66 31.00
CA PRO A 83 18.97 14.67 31.78
C PRO A 83 19.95 13.80 32.58
N LYS A 84 19.53 13.38 33.78
CA LYS A 84 20.34 12.49 34.62
C LYS A 84 20.71 11.21 33.86
N PRO A 85 21.93 10.66 34.04
CA PRO A 85 22.33 9.41 33.42
C PRO A 85 21.32 8.29 33.66
N PHE A 86 21.10 7.46 32.64
CA PHE A 86 20.21 6.31 32.72
C PHE A 86 20.77 5.31 33.73
N VAL A 87 20.02 5.01 34.78
CA VAL A 87 20.32 3.90 35.68
C VAL A 87 19.72 2.64 35.07
N GLU A 88 20.56 1.69 34.67
CA GLU A 88 20.10 0.37 34.25
C GLU A 88 19.56 -0.38 35.47
N GLU A 89 18.23 -0.43 35.62
CA GLU A 89 17.61 -1.38 36.53
C GLU A 89 17.91 -2.81 36.04
N PRO A 90 18.38 -3.72 36.92
CA PRO A 90 18.76 -5.07 36.52
C PRO A 90 17.54 -5.82 35.98
N LEU A 91 17.65 -6.31 34.73
CA LEU A 91 16.58 -7.05 34.06
C LEU A 91 16.04 -8.18 34.95
N PRO A 92 14.70 -8.33 35.09
CA PRO A 92 14.13 -9.39 35.90
C PRO A 92 14.58 -10.75 35.37
N SER A 93 14.97 -11.64 36.29
CA SER A 93 15.48 -12.97 35.96
C SER A 93 14.45 -13.75 35.15
N ARG A 94 14.90 -14.34 34.03
CA ARG A 94 14.01 -15.05 33.09
C ARG A 94 13.24 -16.16 33.81
N PRO A 95 11.92 -16.30 33.58
CA PRO A 95 11.15 -17.38 34.19
C PRO A 95 11.71 -18.73 33.76
N VAL A 96 12.01 -19.58 34.73
CA VAL A 96 12.50 -20.95 34.49
C VAL A 96 11.36 -21.79 33.92
N ILE A 97 11.46 -22.14 32.64
CA ILE A 97 10.51 -23.05 31.99
C ILE A 97 10.78 -24.46 32.52
N VAL A 98 9.87 -24.95 33.37
CA VAL A 98 9.98 -26.30 33.95
C VAL A 98 9.58 -27.34 32.90
N GLU A 99 10.54 -28.14 32.43
CA GLU A 99 10.28 -29.20 31.45
C GLU A 99 9.31 -30.27 31.97
N LYS A 100 8.09 -30.32 31.42
CA LYS A 100 7.19 -31.47 31.61
C LYS A 100 7.52 -32.58 30.60
N LYS A 101 8.09 -33.68 31.11
CA LYS A 101 8.55 -34.83 30.32
C LYS A 101 7.40 -35.68 29.77
N LYS A 102 7.47 -35.95 28.45
CA LYS A 102 6.94 -37.11 27.69
C LYS A 102 5.42 -37.36 27.67
N GLY A 103 4.85 -37.42 26.45
CA GLY A 103 3.41 -37.70 26.26
C GLY A 103 2.95 -38.09 24.83
N GLY A 104 3.71 -38.91 24.09
CA GLY A 104 3.18 -39.70 22.96
C GLY A 104 3.17 -39.08 21.54
N VAL A 105 3.29 -39.98 20.55
CA VAL A 105 3.03 -39.86 19.10
C VAL A 105 3.75 -38.74 18.32
N SER A 106 4.71 -39.15 17.49
CA SER A 106 5.43 -38.30 16.53
C SER A 106 4.67 -38.14 15.20
N LEU A 107 4.20 -36.92 14.89
CA LEU A 107 3.68 -36.56 13.56
C LEU A 107 4.73 -35.75 12.77
N ALA A 108 5.83 -36.40 12.42
CA ALA A 108 6.83 -35.84 11.53
C ALA A 108 6.38 -36.02 10.07
N LEU A 109 5.73 -34.99 9.49
CA LEU A 109 5.20 -35.05 8.13
C LEU A 109 5.72 -33.91 7.25
N GLY A 110 6.74 -34.21 6.45
CA GLY A 110 6.94 -33.65 5.11
C GLY A 110 7.09 -32.13 4.96
N VAL A 111 8.22 -31.55 5.40
CA VAL A 111 8.81 -30.43 4.63
C VAL A 111 9.64 -31.05 3.51
N GLY A 112 9.08 -31.15 2.30
CA GLY A 112 9.76 -31.72 1.15
C GLY A 112 8.96 -31.61 -0.14
N ILE A 113 9.67 -31.67 -1.28
CA ILE A 113 9.13 -31.60 -2.65
C ILE A 113 8.54 -30.20 -2.95
N ALA A 114 9.30 -29.22 -3.45
CA ALA A 114 10.01 -29.16 -4.74
C ALA A 114 9.06 -29.28 -5.95
N ALA A 115 8.73 -28.14 -6.57
CA ALA A 115 7.82 -28.05 -7.73
C ALA A 115 8.53 -27.50 -8.97
N VAL A 116 9.51 -28.25 -9.50
CA VAL A 116 10.01 -28.04 -10.86
C VAL A 116 8.90 -28.46 -11.83
N VAL A 117 8.18 -27.49 -12.42
CA VAL A 117 7.12 -27.76 -13.40
C VAL A 117 7.48 -27.09 -14.73
N VAL A 118 8.37 -27.76 -15.49
CA VAL A 118 8.58 -27.45 -16.91
C VAL A 118 7.46 -28.10 -17.71
N LEU A 119 6.36 -27.38 -17.94
CA LEU A 119 5.25 -27.83 -18.79
C LEU A 119 5.24 -27.11 -20.14
N LEU A 120 6.06 -27.64 -21.05
CA LEU A 120 5.98 -27.37 -22.48
C LEU A 120 4.68 -27.98 -23.04
N LEU A 121 3.71 -27.17 -23.49
CA LEU A 121 2.62 -27.64 -24.35
C LEU A 121 1.89 -26.47 -25.04
N GLY A 122 2.29 -26.16 -26.27
CA GLY A 122 1.75 -25.06 -27.09
C GLY A 122 2.39 -24.98 -28.48
N VAL A 123 2.83 -26.11 -29.03
CA VAL A 123 3.69 -26.14 -30.23
C VAL A 123 2.86 -26.16 -31.50
N GLY A 124 2.75 -25.00 -32.17
CA GLY A 124 2.55 -24.98 -33.61
C GLY A 124 3.78 -25.59 -34.29
N ILE A 125 3.65 -26.79 -34.84
CA ILE A 125 4.79 -27.52 -35.41
C ILE A 125 5.15 -26.91 -36.77
N PHE A 126 6.27 -26.20 -36.84
CA PHE A 126 6.87 -25.74 -38.09
C PHE A 126 8.19 -26.47 -38.36
N PHE A 127 8.25 -27.27 -39.42
CA PHE A 127 9.45 -27.98 -39.84
C PHE A 127 10.27 -27.15 -40.82
N VAL A 128 11.48 -26.73 -40.43
CA VAL A 128 12.51 -26.28 -41.36
C VAL A 128 13.21 -27.51 -41.95
N ALA A 129 13.46 -27.52 -43.26
CA ALA A 129 13.85 -28.72 -43.98
C ALA A 129 15.37 -28.99 -44.00
N ARG A 130 15.75 -30.24 -43.69
CA ARG A 130 17.04 -30.91 -43.97
C ARG A 130 18.33 -30.09 -43.73
N GLY A 131 18.88 -30.21 -42.52
CA GLY A 131 20.29 -29.92 -42.27
C GLY A 131 20.67 -30.15 -40.80
N SER A 132 20.11 -29.34 -39.92
CA SER A 132 20.42 -29.30 -38.50
C SER A 132 19.31 -29.91 -37.62
N ALA A 133 19.64 -30.25 -36.37
CA ALA A 133 18.66 -30.73 -35.40
C ALA A 133 17.64 -29.62 -35.07
N PRO A 134 16.31 -29.89 -35.13
CA PRO A 134 15.30 -28.85 -35.03
C PRO A 134 15.22 -28.27 -33.61
N ILE A 135 15.55 -26.98 -33.49
CA ILE A 135 15.35 -26.20 -32.27
C ILE A 135 13.88 -25.80 -32.20
N LYS A 136 13.18 -26.30 -31.19
CA LYS A 136 11.82 -25.89 -30.83
C LYS A 136 11.92 -24.73 -29.83
N ALA A 137 11.09 -23.71 -30.00
CA ALA A 137 11.04 -22.56 -29.10
C ALA A 137 9.60 -22.27 -28.69
N SER A 138 9.42 -21.83 -27.45
CA SER A 138 8.18 -21.24 -26.96
C SER A 138 8.51 -20.01 -26.13
N ALA A 139 7.77 -18.93 -26.35
CA ALA A 139 7.86 -17.77 -25.48
C ALA A 139 7.37 -18.10 -24.07
N GLY A 140 7.95 -17.43 -23.09
CA GLY A 140 7.58 -17.50 -21.68
C GLY A 140 8.18 -16.30 -20.95
N VAL A 141 8.12 -16.34 -19.62
CA VAL A 141 8.65 -15.28 -18.76
C VAL A 141 9.37 -15.91 -17.56
N ASP A 142 10.40 -15.22 -17.05
CA ASP A 142 11.13 -15.60 -15.85
C ASP A 142 10.53 -15.05 -14.54
N ASP A 143 11.15 -15.40 -13.41
CA ASP A 143 10.67 -15.04 -12.08
C ASP A 143 10.79 -13.54 -11.74
N THR A 144 11.50 -12.75 -12.57
CA THR A 144 11.56 -11.28 -12.48
C THR A 144 10.53 -10.60 -13.39
N GLY A 145 10.12 -11.29 -14.46
CA GLY A 145 9.10 -10.85 -15.40
C GLY A 145 9.57 -10.65 -16.84
N HIS A 146 10.88 -10.75 -17.10
CA HIS A 146 11.43 -10.56 -18.43
C HIS A 146 11.03 -11.70 -19.39
N ASP A 147 10.84 -11.37 -20.67
CA ASP A 147 10.52 -12.36 -21.70
C ASP A 147 11.71 -13.31 -21.92
N VAL A 148 11.44 -14.61 -21.94
CA VAL A 148 12.43 -15.65 -22.22
C VAL A 148 11.94 -16.58 -23.33
N LEU A 149 12.86 -17.10 -24.14
CA LEU A 149 12.60 -18.30 -24.95
C LEU A 149 12.92 -19.54 -24.11
N ALA A 150 11.91 -20.37 -23.87
CA ALA A 150 12.14 -21.76 -23.51
C ALA A 150 12.51 -22.51 -24.80
N LEU A 151 13.78 -22.88 -24.91
CA LEU A 151 14.38 -23.56 -26.06
C LEU A 151 14.54 -25.05 -25.77
N ARG A 152 14.23 -25.90 -26.76
CA ARG A 152 14.42 -27.36 -26.69
C ARG A 152 14.98 -27.88 -28.00
N CYS A 153 16.11 -28.57 -27.94
CA CYS A 153 16.75 -29.19 -29.09
C CYS A 153 17.07 -30.66 -28.77
N GLU A 154 16.38 -31.57 -29.44
CA GLU A 154 16.50 -33.02 -29.19
C GLU A 154 17.77 -33.66 -29.77
N GLY A 155 18.53 -32.91 -30.57
CA GLY A 155 19.80 -33.34 -31.18
C GLY A 155 20.94 -32.33 -31.06
N CYS A 156 20.92 -31.49 -30.01
CA CYS A 156 22.04 -30.60 -29.68
C CYS A 156 22.83 -31.20 -28.50
N PRO A 157 24.16 -31.27 -28.55
CA PRO A 157 24.96 -31.69 -27.40
C PRO A 157 24.89 -30.66 -26.26
N ASP A 158 24.98 -31.14 -25.02
CA ASP A 158 25.14 -30.27 -23.85
C ASP A 158 26.38 -29.39 -24.00
N GLY A 159 26.26 -28.12 -23.64
CA GLY A 159 27.27 -27.09 -23.93
C GLY A 159 27.03 -26.30 -25.22
N THR A 160 26.06 -26.67 -26.06
CA THR A 160 25.65 -25.83 -27.22
C THR A 160 25.17 -24.46 -26.73
N ILE A 161 25.78 -23.38 -27.22
CA ILE A 161 25.43 -22.00 -26.85
C ILE A 161 24.50 -21.42 -27.92
N ILE A 162 23.36 -20.87 -27.51
CA ILE A 162 22.44 -20.14 -28.38
C ILE A 162 22.46 -18.67 -27.99
N LYS A 163 22.63 -17.79 -28.99
CA LYS A 163 22.79 -16.33 -28.81
C LYS A 163 21.70 -15.57 -29.59
N ASP A 164 21.17 -14.50 -29.01
CA ASP A 164 20.28 -13.52 -29.63
C ASP A 164 20.77 -12.11 -29.28
N GLY A 165 21.43 -11.44 -30.24
CA GLY A 165 22.15 -10.20 -29.99
C GLY A 165 23.15 -10.31 -28.82
N PRO A 166 22.99 -9.53 -27.73
CA PRO A 166 23.87 -9.60 -26.56
C PRO A 166 23.52 -10.76 -25.60
N SER A 167 22.36 -11.39 -25.75
CA SER A 167 21.90 -12.47 -24.86
C SER A 167 22.47 -13.82 -25.29
N ALA A 168 22.81 -14.67 -24.32
CA ALA A 168 23.27 -16.04 -24.57
C ALA A 168 22.70 -17.02 -23.54
N ALA A 169 22.46 -18.26 -23.96
CA ALA A 169 22.06 -19.36 -23.09
C ALA A 169 22.64 -20.70 -23.55
N THR A 170 23.10 -21.51 -22.61
CA THR A 170 23.71 -22.81 -22.88
C THR A 170 22.67 -23.92 -22.73
N ILE A 171 22.60 -24.84 -23.70
CA ILE A 171 21.81 -26.05 -23.62
C ILE A 171 22.41 -27.01 -22.58
N SER A 172 21.56 -27.48 -21.67
CA SER A 172 21.82 -28.67 -20.87
C SER A 172 20.60 -29.59 -20.86
N LYS A 173 20.83 -30.89 -20.98
CA LYS A 173 19.82 -31.95 -21.09
C LYS A 173 18.81 -31.67 -22.21
N GLY A 174 19.30 -31.11 -23.32
CA GLY A 174 18.49 -30.76 -24.50
C GLY A 174 17.58 -29.54 -24.35
N ALA A 175 17.71 -28.72 -23.29
CA ALA A 175 16.91 -27.52 -23.07
C ALA A 175 17.75 -26.31 -22.63
N ALA A 176 17.24 -25.10 -22.88
CA ALA A 176 17.79 -23.83 -22.39
C ALA A 176 16.67 -22.80 -22.13
N ARG A 177 16.99 -21.76 -21.35
CA ARG A 177 16.18 -20.52 -21.25
C ARG A 177 17.04 -19.34 -21.69
N LEU A 178 16.65 -18.68 -22.78
CA LEU A 178 17.34 -17.50 -23.31
C LEU A 178 16.53 -16.24 -22.96
N ALA A 179 17.07 -15.41 -22.07
CA ALA A 179 16.46 -14.12 -21.72
C ALA A 179 16.62 -13.12 -22.87
N LEU A 180 15.54 -12.45 -23.27
CA LEU A 180 15.54 -11.60 -24.46
C LEU A 180 15.82 -10.13 -24.10
N ALA A 181 16.76 -9.52 -24.81
CA ALA A 181 17.08 -8.10 -24.63
C ALA A 181 15.98 -7.15 -25.14
N THR A 182 15.18 -7.61 -26.12
CA THR A 182 14.01 -6.89 -26.64
C THR A 182 12.74 -7.65 -26.30
N PRO A 183 11.75 -7.03 -25.63
CA PRO A 183 10.48 -7.70 -25.35
C PRO A 183 9.72 -8.10 -26.63
N LEU A 184 9.23 -9.34 -26.66
CA LEU A 184 8.40 -9.88 -27.73
C LEU A 184 7.04 -9.17 -27.76
N ARG A 185 6.46 -8.96 -28.95
CA ARG A 185 5.19 -8.23 -29.16
C ARG A 185 4.04 -9.15 -29.56
N VAL A 186 2.78 -8.79 -29.31
CA VAL A 186 1.65 -9.56 -29.87
C VAL A 186 1.74 -9.61 -31.40
N GLY A 187 1.53 -10.80 -31.96
CA GLY A 187 1.80 -11.10 -33.36
C GLY A 187 3.15 -11.81 -33.57
N ASN A 188 3.55 -12.02 -34.83
CA ASN A 188 4.81 -12.71 -35.16
C ASN A 188 6.04 -11.90 -34.72
N ASN A 189 6.99 -12.59 -34.08
CA ASN A 189 8.32 -12.07 -33.80
C ASN A 189 9.34 -12.94 -34.53
N ASP A 190 9.94 -12.37 -35.57
CA ASP A 190 10.97 -13.02 -36.35
C ASP A 190 12.33 -12.80 -35.68
N LEU A 191 12.97 -13.89 -35.24
CA LEU A 191 14.25 -13.91 -34.52
C LEU A 191 15.30 -14.66 -35.34
N THR A 192 16.56 -14.29 -35.17
CA THR A 192 17.71 -14.99 -35.77
C THR A 192 18.65 -15.42 -34.65
N LEU A 193 18.62 -16.72 -34.33
CA LEU A 193 19.44 -17.29 -33.27
C LEU A 193 20.78 -17.75 -33.85
N HIS A 194 21.90 -17.32 -33.27
CA HIS A 194 23.21 -17.90 -33.60
C HIS A 194 23.46 -19.10 -32.69
N VAL A 195 23.83 -20.24 -33.28
CA VAL A 195 23.98 -21.54 -32.58
C VAL A 195 25.41 -22.03 -32.74
N ASP A 196 26.10 -22.13 -31.60
CA ASP A 196 27.51 -22.49 -31.44
C ASP A 196 27.55 -23.88 -30.79
N ARG A 197 27.98 -24.89 -31.55
CA ARG A 197 27.97 -26.31 -31.14
C ARG A 197 29.37 -26.75 -30.70
N PRO A 198 29.57 -27.23 -29.45
CA PRO A 198 30.89 -27.59 -28.94
C PRO A 198 31.57 -28.70 -29.76
N GLY A 199 32.87 -28.53 -30.01
CA GLY A 199 33.69 -29.43 -30.82
C GLY A 199 34.02 -28.81 -32.18
N VAL A 200 33.96 -29.61 -33.25
CA VAL A 200 34.22 -29.16 -34.64
C VAL A 200 32.91 -28.71 -35.33
N GLY A 201 32.02 -28.08 -34.55
CA GLY A 201 30.79 -27.49 -35.06
C GLY A 201 31.08 -26.31 -35.99
N ARG A 202 30.12 -26.01 -36.88
CA ARG A 202 30.05 -24.70 -37.53
C ARG A 202 29.05 -23.84 -36.76
N ASP A 203 29.29 -22.54 -36.71
CA ASP A 203 28.26 -21.59 -36.32
C ASP A 203 27.07 -21.68 -37.30
N GLU A 204 25.86 -21.82 -36.77
CA GLU A 204 24.61 -21.89 -37.54
C GLU A 204 23.72 -20.68 -37.22
N GLU A 205 23.19 -20.00 -38.24
CA GLU A 205 22.02 -19.12 -38.07
C GLU A 205 20.73 -19.94 -38.16
N VAL A 206 19.88 -19.84 -37.14
CA VAL A 206 18.54 -20.43 -37.11
C VAL A 206 17.50 -19.31 -37.07
N LYS A 207 16.84 -19.09 -38.20
CA LYS A 207 15.72 -18.14 -38.31
C LYS A 207 14.44 -18.79 -37.79
N LEU A 208 13.77 -18.09 -36.89
CA LEU A 208 12.71 -18.63 -36.03
C LEU A 208 11.59 -17.60 -35.90
N VAL A 209 10.35 -18.05 -36.02
CA VAL A 209 9.15 -17.19 -35.82
C VAL A 209 8.52 -17.57 -34.48
N VAL A 210 8.50 -16.67 -33.50
CA VAL A 210 8.09 -16.98 -32.12
C VAL A 210 6.63 -16.57 -31.81
N PRO A 211 5.83 -17.51 -31.28
CA PRO A 211 4.47 -17.30 -30.78
C PRO A 211 4.19 -16.19 -29.74
N VAL A 212 3.28 -15.22 -30.04
CA VAL A 212 2.60 -14.25 -29.13
C VAL A 212 1.09 -13.99 -29.44
N SER A 213 0.16 -14.17 -28.46
CA SER A 213 -1.34 -14.26 -28.62
C SER A 213 -2.05 -13.29 -27.71
N TYR A 214 -1.60 -13.28 -26.47
CA TYR A 214 -1.99 -12.32 -25.47
C TYR A 214 -0.73 -11.96 -24.71
N ARG A 215 -0.77 -10.84 -24.01
CA ARG A 215 0.11 -10.51 -22.90
C ARG A 215 -0.80 -10.05 -21.78
N LEU A 216 -0.63 -10.60 -20.59
CA LEU A 216 -1.38 -10.16 -19.42
C LEU A 216 -0.40 -9.69 -18.36
N ARG A 217 -0.52 -8.43 -17.96
CA ARG A 217 0.31 -7.78 -16.93
C ARG A 217 -0.56 -7.21 -15.83
N ALA A 218 -0.11 -7.31 -14.58
CA ALA A 218 -0.66 -6.50 -13.49
C ALA A 218 0.22 -5.26 -13.31
N ASP A 219 -0.36 -4.08 -13.50
CA ASP A 219 0.28 -2.79 -13.23
C ASP A 219 0.05 -2.42 -11.76
N ALA A 220 1.15 -2.21 -11.03
CA ALA A 220 1.14 -1.81 -9.63
C ALA A 220 1.30 -0.29 -9.45
N ALA A 221 1.67 0.49 -10.48
CA ALA A 221 1.87 1.93 -10.33
C ALA A 221 0.58 2.68 -9.95
N THR A 222 -0.58 2.11 -10.28
CA THR A 222 -1.90 2.65 -9.95
C THR A 222 -2.33 2.39 -8.50
N VAL A 223 -1.57 1.64 -7.68
CA VAL A 223 -1.86 1.52 -6.24
C VAL A 223 -1.42 2.76 -5.46
N GLU A 224 -0.43 3.51 -5.97
CA GLU A 224 0.03 4.77 -5.36
C GLU A 224 -1.00 5.91 -5.53
N GLN A 225 -1.93 5.74 -6.47
CA GLN A 225 -2.97 6.71 -6.80
C GLN A 225 -4.22 6.52 -5.93
N TRP A 226 -5.11 7.51 -5.91
CA TRP A 226 -6.37 7.44 -5.19
C TRP A 226 -7.58 7.55 -6.14
N PRO A 227 -8.60 6.67 -6.05
CA PRO A 227 -8.65 5.47 -5.22
C PRO A 227 -7.68 4.37 -5.73
N PRO A 228 -7.01 3.63 -4.83
CA PRO A 228 -5.95 2.70 -5.20
C PRO A 228 -6.50 1.42 -5.83
N LYS A 229 -5.87 1.01 -6.91
CA LYS A 229 -6.27 -0.16 -7.71
C LYS A 229 -5.08 -0.78 -8.41
N PHE A 230 -5.15 -2.08 -8.65
CA PHE A 230 -4.31 -2.71 -9.69
C PHE A 230 -5.02 -2.57 -11.03
N VAL A 231 -4.26 -2.25 -12.09
CA VAL A 231 -4.77 -2.25 -13.46
C VAL A 231 -4.17 -3.44 -14.20
N PHE A 232 -5.01 -4.39 -14.62
CA PHE A 232 -4.58 -5.43 -15.52
C PHE A 232 -4.52 -4.87 -16.94
N ARG A 233 -3.34 -4.87 -17.55
CA ARG A 233 -3.15 -4.53 -18.96
C ARG A 233 -3.12 -5.81 -19.76
N ALA A 234 -4.03 -5.93 -20.72
CA ALA A 234 -4.06 -7.00 -21.69
C ALA A 234 -3.61 -6.48 -23.07
N GLU A 235 -2.71 -7.19 -23.72
CA GLU A 235 -2.53 -7.15 -25.16
C GLU A 235 -3.10 -8.49 -25.71
N ALA A 236 -3.71 -8.54 -26.89
CA ALA A 236 -4.37 -9.73 -27.44
C ALA A 236 -4.50 -9.70 -28.98
N ALA A 237 -4.29 -10.86 -29.60
CA ALA A 237 -4.47 -11.09 -31.01
C ALA A 237 -5.97 -11.24 -31.34
N LYS A 238 -6.35 -10.86 -32.57
CA LYS A 238 -7.75 -10.80 -33.00
C LYS A 238 -8.49 -12.13 -32.78
N GLY A 239 -9.52 -12.09 -31.92
CA GLY A 239 -10.38 -13.24 -31.61
C GLY A 239 -10.00 -13.99 -30.33
N VAL A 240 -8.86 -13.70 -29.72
CA VAL A 240 -8.53 -14.15 -28.35
C VAL A 240 -9.44 -13.42 -27.36
N ARG A 241 -9.96 -14.13 -26.36
CA ARG A 241 -10.76 -13.56 -25.26
C ARG A 241 -10.07 -13.81 -23.93
N ILE A 242 -10.10 -12.81 -23.04
CA ILE A 242 -9.41 -12.83 -21.75
C ILE A 242 -10.40 -12.49 -20.64
N GLU A 243 -10.37 -13.24 -19.55
CA GLU A 243 -11.14 -13.00 -18.32
C GLU A 243 -10.14 -12.91 -17.15
N VAL A 244 -10.34 -11.96 -16.23
CA VAL A 244 -9.53 -11.77 -15.02
C VAL A 244 -10.48 -11.61 -13.83
N ASP A 245 -10.26 -12.38 -12.76
CA ASP A 245 -11.18 -12.50 -11.62
C ASP A 245 -12.61 -12.95 -12.02
N GLY A 246 -12.75 -13.57 -13.20
CA GLY A 246 -14.03 -13.91 -13.82
C GLY A 246 -14.69 -12.77 -14.62
N ALA A 247 -14.15 -11.55 -14.59
CA ALA A 247 -14.63 -10.43 -15.39
C ALA A 247 -13.95 -10.43 -16.77
N PRO A 248 -14.70 -10.27 -17.89
CA PRO A 248 -14.10 -10.19 -19.23
C PRO A 248 -13.30 -8.89 -19.38
N VAL A 249 -12.10 -8.98 -19.95
CA VAL A 249 -11.30 -7.82 -20.33
C VAL A 249 -11.71 -7.40 -21.74
N THR A 250 -12.32 -6.21 -21.87
CA THR A 250 -12.65 -5.64 -23.17
C THR A 250 -11.35 -5.21 -23.87
N VAL A 251 -11.16 -5.71 -25.09
CA VAL A 251 -9.99 -5.44 -25.93
C VAL A 251 -10.41 -4.57 -27.12
N ASP A 252 -9.62 -3.55 -27.45
CA ASP A 252 -9.87 -2.60 -28.53
C ASP A 252 -9.47 -3.14 -29.92
N ALA A 253 -9.61 -2.30 -30.95
CA ALA A 253 -9.25 -2.64 -32.33
C ALA A 253 -7.74 -2.84 -32.57
N ASN A 254 -6.88 -2.33 -31.68
CA ASN A 254 -5.42 -2.52 -31.71
C ASN A 254 -4.99 -3.80 -30.98
N GLY A 255 -5.92 -4.49 -30.31
CA GLY A 255 -5.60 -5.63 -29.46
C GLY A 255 -5.22 -5.23 -28.04
N VAL A 256 -5.55 -4.04 -27.54
CA VAL A 256 -5.22 -3.59 -26.18
C VAL A 256 -6.47 -3.45 -25.33
N GLY A 257 -6.44 -3.98 -24.10
CA GLY A 257 -7.54 -3.93 -23.15
C GLY A 257 -7.09 -3.67 -21.71
N THR A 258 -8.00 -3.18 -20.87
CA THR A 258 -7.74 -2.94 -19.45
C THR A 258 -8.87 -3.48 -18.58
N SER A 259 -8.52 -3.96 -17.38
CA SER A 259 -9.46 -4.30 -16.30
C SER A 259 -8.89 -3.80 -14.98
N GLU A 260 -9.74 -3.52 -13.99
CA GLU A 260 -9.35 -2.87 -12.74
C GLU A 260 -9.78 -3.68 -11.52
N LEU A 261 -8.89 -3.77 -10.53
CA LEU A 261 -9.18 -4.33 -9.21
C LEU A 261 -8.92 -3.28 -8.13
N PRO A 262 -9.96 -2.62 -7.58
CA PRO A 262 -9.80 -1.69 -6.47
C PRO A 262 -9.43 -2.45 -5.19
N LEU A 263 -8.65 -1.80 -4.31
CA LEU A 263 -8.35 -2.34 -2.98
C LEU A 263 -9.52 -2.20 -2.00
N GLY A 264 -10.48 -1.31 -2.31
CA GLY A 264 -11.72 -1.10 -1.55
C GLY A 264 -11.48 -0.76 -0.08
N ALA A 265 -12.33 -1.30 0.80
CA ALA A 265 -12.36 -0.99 2.24
C ALA A 265 -11.00 -1.16 2.97
N LEU A 266 -10.07 -1.97 2.46
CA LEU A 266 -8.73 -2.09 3.03
C LEU A 266 -7.91 -0.79 2.93
N ALA A 267 -8.19 0.06 1.94
CA ALA A 267 -7.55 1.36 1.71
C ALA A 267 -8.42 2.56 2.12
N GLU A 268 -9.64 2.32 2.59
CA GLU A 268 -10.57 3.37 3.02
C GLU A 268 -10.53 3.57 4.54
N GLY A 269 -10.87 4.79 4.98
CA GLY A 269 -11.03 5.13 6.38
C GLY A 269 -9.73 5.34 7.17
N SER A 270 -9.89 5.90 8.37
CA SER A 270 -8.80 6.22 9.28
C SER A 270 -8.25 4.97 9.98
N SER A 271 -6.94 4.71 9.85
CA SER A 271 -6.23 3.64 10.55
C SER A 271 -4.74 3.99 10.72
N ASP A 272 -4.20 3.73 11.91
CA ASP A 272 -2.77 3.80 12.24
C ASP A 272 -1.99 2.53 11.84
N ALA A 273 -2.69 1.43 11.51
CA ALA A 273 -2.06 0.18 11.13
C ALA A 273 -1.54 0.20 9.68
N VAL A 274 -0.31 -0.29 9.49
CA VAL A 274 0.19 -0.70 8.17
C VAL A 274 -0.43 -2.06 7.85
N SER A 275 -1.36 -2.12 6.89
CA SER A 275 -1.94 -3.37 6.41
C SER A 275 -1.27 -3.84 5.11
N VAL A 276 -1.40 -5.14 4.81
CA VAL A 276 -0.95 -5.73 3.55
C VAL A 276 -2.19 -6.18 2.78
N PHE A 277 -2.33 -5.69 1.55
CA PHE A 277 -3.23 -6.30 0.58
C PHE A 277 -2.48 -7.44 -0.11
N GLU A 278 -3.06 -8.64 -0.09
CA GLU A 278 -2.52 -9.82 -0.78
C GLU A 278 -3.70 -10.61 -1.37
N LYS A 279 -3.71 -10.82 -2.69
CA LYS A 279 -4.77 -11.56 -3.39
C LYS A 279 -4.19 -12.36 -4.55
N VAL A 280 -4.56 -13.63 -4.64
CA VAL A 280 -4.36 -14.46 -5.84
C VAL A 280 -5.59 -14.28 -6.74
N VAL A 281 -5.38 -13.72 -7.92
CA VAL A 281 -6.44 -13.41 -8.90
C VAL A 281 -6.39 -14.44 -10.03
N PRO A 282 -7.44 -15.26 -10.26
CA PRO A 282 -7.46 -16.17 -11.39
C PRO A 282 -7.60 -15.41 -12.72
N TYR A 283 -7.01 -15.94 -13.78
CA TYR A 283 -7.27 -15.51 -15.15
C TYR A 283 -7.60 -16.71 -16.04
N LYS A 284 -8.32 -16.44 -17.12
CA LYS A 284 -8.63 -17.40 -18.18
C LYS A 284 -8.43 -16.74 -19.54
N VAL A 285 -7.88 -17.48 -20.48
CA VAL A 285 -7.77 -17.07 -21.88
C VAL A 285 -8.43 -18.14 -22.75
N VAL A 286 -9.21 -17.70 -23.73
CA VAL A 286 -9.78 -18.55 -24.78
C VAL A 286 -9.14 -18.14 -26.10
N LEU A 287 -8.32 -19.03 -26.66
CA LEU A 287 -7.57 -18.80 -27.90
C LEU A 287 -8.47 -18.91 -29.14
N VAL A 288 -7.95 -18.45 -30.28
CA VAL A 288 -8.56 -18.71 -31.59
C VAL A 288 -8.60 -20.23 -31.81
N GLY A 289 -9.79 -20.77 -32.07
CA GLY A 289 -10.03 -22.23 -32.09
C GLY A 289 -10.61 -22.80 -30.79
N GLY A 290 -10.76 -22.00 -29.73
CA GLY A 290 -11.51 -22.37 -28.52
C GLY A 290 -10.73 -23.11 -27.43
N ALA A 291 -9.40 -23.27 -27.58
CA ALA A 291 -8.56 -23.82 -26.51
C ALA A 291 -8.54 -22.90 -25.28
N GLU A 292 -8.67 -23.48 -24.07
CA GLU A 292 -8.66 -22.73 -22.81
C GLU A 292 -7.32 -22.86 -22.05
N GLU A 293 -6.75 -21.70 -21.71
CA GLU A 293 -5.66 -21.54 -20.74
C GLU A 293 -6.21 -20.89 -19.47
N LYS A 294 -5.76 -21.34 -18.29
CA LYS A 294 -6.23 -20.85 -16.98
C LYS A 294 -5.05 -20.75 -16.04
N GLY A 295 -4.84 -19.59 -15.43
CA GLY A 295 -3.75 -19.38 -14.47
C GLY A 295 -4.14 -18.40 -13.38
N THR A 296 -3.15 -17.85 -12.70
CA THR A 296 -3.32 -16.89 -11.60
C THR A 296 -2.32 -15.74 -11.69
N LEU A 297 -2.59 -14.64 -10.97
CA LEU A 297 -1.69 -13.53 -10.71
C LEU A 297 -1.69 -13.25 -9.20
N THR A 298 -0.52 -13.28 -8.55
CA THR A 298 -0.42 -13.00 -7.11
C THR A 298 -0.08 -11.54 -6.91
N LEU A 299 -1.06 -10.76 -6.45
CA LEU A 299 -0.94 -9.33 -6.18
C LEU A 299 -0.62 -9.10 -4.71
N ARG A 300 0.37 -8.24 -4.42
CA ARG A 300 0.76 -7.89 -3.05
C ARG A 300 1.21 -6.43 -2.96
N THR A 301 0.69 -5.69 -1.99
CA THR A 301 1.15 -4.31 -1.70
C THR A 301 0.89 -3.94 -0.23
N ARG A 302 1.65 -2.98 0.31
CA ARG A 302 1.44 -2.42 1.66
C ARG A 302 0.54 -1.21 1.55
N VAL A 303 -0.58 -1.21 2.26
CA VAL A 303 -1.45 -0.02 2.38
C VAL A 303 -0.86 0.91 3.44
N LEU A 304 -0.82 2.20 3.12
CA LEU A 304 -0.33 3.22 4.05
C LEU A 304 -1.26 3.39 5.26
N PRO A 305 -0.73 3.67 6.46
CA PRO A 305 -1.52 4.21 7.55
C PRO A 305 -1.85 5.68 7.31
N LEU A 306 -3.03 6.08 7.77
CA LEU A 306 -3.55 7.45 7.81
C LEU A 306 -4.54 7.47 8.98
N LYS A 307 -4.08 7.93 10.13
CA LYS A 307 -4.92 8.20 11.30
C LYS A 307 -5.35 9.66 11.26
N LEU A 308 -6.65 9.93 11.27
CA LEU A 308 -7.18 11.29 11.36
C LEU A 308 -7.61 11.57 12.81
N ASP A 309 -7.02 12.59 13.43
CA ASP A 309 -7.34 13.00 14.80
C ASP A 309 -8.38 14.13 14.84
N THR A 310 -8.41 15.01 13.85
CA THR A 310 -9.48 16.00 13.69
C THR A 310 -9.68 16.41 12.22
N PRO A 311 -10.92 16.73 11.80
CA PRO A 311 -12.17 16.39 12.49
C PRO A 311 -12.42 14.88 12.52
N ARG A 312 -13.12 14.39 13.55
CA ARG A 312 -13.62 13.00 13.58
C ARG A 312 -14.82 12.84 12.65
N ALA A 313 -15.25 11.59 12.41
CA ALA A 313 -16.45 11.31 11.63
C ALA A 313 -17.68 12.06 12.19
N ASP A 314 -18.50 12.60 11.29
CA ASP A 314 -19.73 13.38 11.59
C ASP A 314 -19.55 14.56 12.56
N ALA A 315 -18.33 15.11 12.67
CA ALA A 315 -18.08 16.29 13.51
C ALA A 315 -18.77 17.56 12.95
N TRP A 316 -19.56 18.20 13.80
CA TRP A 316 -20.27 19.44 13.46
C TRP A 316 -19.34 20.65 13.68
N ILE A 317 -19.14 21.46 12.64
CA ILE A 317 -18.09 22.48 12.62
C ILE A 317 -18.67 23.90 12.65
N PHE A 318 -18.04 24.74 13.49
CA PHE A 318 -18.48 26.09 13.79
C PHE A 318 -17.42 27.11 13.34
N GLY A 319 -17.66 27.78 12.21
CA GLY A 319 -16.76 28.82 11.70
C GLY A 319 -16.63 28.79 10.19
N GLY A 320 -15.58 29.44 9.69
CA GLY A 320 -15.17 29.43 8.28
C GLY A 320 -14.01 28.48 7.97
N THR A 321 -13.35 27.91 8.98
CA THR A 321 -12.21 26.99 8.83
C THR A 321 -12.27 25.84 9.84
N VAL A 322 -11.50 24.77 9.58
CA VAL A 322 -11.30 23.65 10.49
C VAL A 322 -9.83 23.20 10.46
N SER A 323 -9.29 22.76 11.60
CA SER A 323 -8.01 22.04 11.66
C SER A 323 -8.24 20.62 11.16
N VAL A 324 -7.57 20.26 10.07
CA VAL A 324 -7.46 18.89 9.58
C VAL A 324 -6.09 18.38 9.99
N ALA A 325 -6.06 17.46 10.95
CA ALA A 325 -4.83 17.00 11.58
C ALA A 325 -4.86 15.51 11.93
N GLY A 326 -3.69 14.89 11.95
CA GLY A 326 -3.52 13.47 12.17
C GLY A 326 -2.10 12.99 11.91
N GLN A 327 -1.94 11.70 11.62
CA GLN A 327 -0.66 11.07 11.36
C GLN A 327 -0.74 10.09 10.18
N ALA A 328 0.20 10.22 9.25
CA ALA A 328 0.49 9.29 8.18
C ALA A 328 1.77 8.50 8.47
N ALA A 329 2.17 7.57 7.59
CA ALA A 329 3.52 7.01 7.68
C ALA A 329 4.60 8.09 7.45
N PRO A 330 5.76 8.01 8.14
CA PRO A 330 6.92 8.83 7.79
C PRO A 330 7.25 8.74 6.29
N THR A 331 7.69 9.87 5.73
CA THR A 331 7.95 10.12 4.30
C THR A 331 6.77 9.96 3.33
N ALA A 332 5.54 9.68 3.81
CA ALA A 332 4.35 9.78 2.98
C ALA A 332 3.94 11.24 2.77
N LYS A 333 3.45 11.57 1.58
CA LYS A 333 2.74 12.82 1.32
C LYS A 333 1.31 12.69 1.84
N VAL A 334 0.76 13.77 2.39
CA VAL A 334 -0.67 13.88 2.71
C VAL A 334 -1.28 14.92 1.77
N PHE A 335 -2.47 14.63 1.26
CA PHE A 335 -3.28 15.56 0.47
C PHE A 335 -4.64 15.74 1.13
N ILE A 336 -5.13 16.97 1.14
CA ILE A 336 -6.45 17.36 1.65
C ILE A 336 -7.18 18.06 0.50
N ASN A 337 -8.27 17.49 0.00
CA ASN A 337 -8.98 17.96 -1.21
C ASN A 337 -8.05 18.16 -2.42
N GLY A 338 -7.06 17.28 -2.57
CA GLY A 338 -6.05 17.34 -3.65
C GLY A 338 -4.92 18.36 -3.43
N ALA A 339 -5.03 19.28 -2.47
CA ALA A 339 -3.92 20.16 -2.08
C ALA A 339 -2.95 19.41 -1.15
N ALA A 340 -1.64 19.56 -1.38
CA ALA A 340 -0.62 18.93 -0.52
C ALA A 340 -0.56 19.60 0.87
N ALA A 341 -0.60 18.79 1.91
CA ALA A 341 -0.44 19.23 3.30
C ALA A 341 1.04 19.14 3.73
N PRO A 342 1.55 20.07 4.55
CA PRO A 342 2.81 19.88 5.25
C PRO A 342 2.71 18.68 6.22
N VAL A 343 3.74 17.85 6.22
CA VAL A 343 3.90 16.66 7.07
C VAL A 343 5.28 16.73 7.71
N ASP A 344 5.38 16.42 9.01
CA ASP A 344 6.66 16.40 9.73
C ASP A 344 7.44 15.07 9.56
N ASP A 345 8.61 15.00 10.20
CA ASP A 345 9.51 13.84 10.20
C ASP A 345 8.86 12.55 10.74
N ARG A 346 7.88 12.69 11.63
CA ARG A 346 7.12 11.63 12.28
C ARG A 346 5.79 11.32 11.60
N GLY A 347 5.52 11.94 10.45
CA GLY A 347 4.29 11.75 9.67
C GLY A 347 3.10 12.57 10.15
N VAL A 348 3.28 13.49 11.11
CA VAL A 348 2.20 14.31 11.68
C VAL A 348 1.87 15.47 10.76
N PHE A 349 0.59 15.78 10.58
CA PHE A 349 0.10 16.94 9.83
C PHE A 349 -0.95 17.72 10.62
N ASP A 350 -1.03 19.03 10.40
CA ASP A 350 -2.12 19.92 10.86
C ASP A 350 -2.24 21.09 9.88
N VAL A 351 -3.43 21.28 9.31
CA VAL A 351 -3.72 22.33 8.33
C VAL A 351 -5.08 22.96 8.63
N GLN A 352 -5.15 24.29 8.71
CA GLN A 352 -6.42 25.01 8.67
C GLN A 352 -6.94 25.05 7.23
N VAL A 353 -8.05 24.37 6.96
CA VAL A 353 -8.72 24.40 5.65
C VAL A 353 -10.06 25.14 5.72
N PRO A 354 -10.49 25.83 4.65
CA PRO A 354 -11.79 26.49 4.62
C PRO A 354 -12.94 25.48 4.66
N VAL A 355 -13.99 25.82 5.40
CA VAL A 355 -15.20 25.01 5.56
C VAL A 355 -16.22 25.37 4.49
N GLY A 356 -16.23 24.57 3.43
CA GLY A 356 -17.39 24.41 2.55
C GLY A 356 -18.35 23.34 3.09
N ASP A 357 -19.55 23.29 2.51
CA ASP A 357 -20.55 22.28 2.83
C ASP A 357 -20.29 20.98 2.03
N GLY A 358 -20.45 19.82 2.66
CA GLY A 358 -20.35 18.52 2.01
C GLY A 358 -19.35 17.58 2.68
N HIS A 359 -18.27 17.25 1.97
CA HIS A 359 -17.21 16.38 2.48
C HIS A 359 -15.83 16.89 2.03
N PHE A 360 -14.80 16.54 2.80
CA PHE A 360 -13.42 16.66 2.39
C PHE A 360 -12.75 15.28 2.38
N GLU A 361 -11.73 15.14 1.55
CA GLU A 361 -10.97 13.92 1.36
C GLU A 361 -9.54 14.13 1.86
N VAL A 362 -9.11 13.32 2.83
CA VAL A 362 -7.71 13.22 3.25
C VAL A 362 -7.14 11.93 2.72
N ARG A 363 -6.00 11.98 2.03
CA ARG A 363 -5.37 10.81 1.43
C ARG A 363 -3.85 10.84 1.52
N THR A 364 -3.22 9.68 1.60
CA THR A 364 -1.77 9.49 1.61
C THR A 364 -1.25 8.98 0.27
N GLU A 365 -0.05 9.42 -0.12
CA GLU A 365 0.72 8.84 -1.22
C GLU A 365 2.15 8.54 -0.76
N ARG A 366 2.71 7.43 -1.21
CA ARG A 366 4.16 7.15 -1.13
C ARG A 366 4.51 6.10 -2.17
N LYS A 367 5.70 6.23 -2.76
CA LYS A 367 6.21 5.28 -3.74
C LYS A 367 6.24 3.84 -3.17
N ASP A 368 5.96 2.86 -4.02
CA ASP A 368 6.01 1.43 -3.73
C ASP A 368 5.10 1.00 -2.54
N ALA A 369 3.98 1.73 -2.36
CA ALA A 369 2.94 1.48 -1.36
C ALA A 369 1.56 1.95 -1.86
N ALA A 370 0.49 1.27 -1.42
CA ALA A 370 -0.86 1.66 -1.76
C ALA A 370 -1.35 2.85 -0.93
N ALA A 371 -1.99 3.81 -1.59
CA ALA A 371 -2.63 4.96 -0.94
C ALA A 371 -3.67 4.52 0.10
N ARG A 372 -3.87 5.33 1.15
CA ARG A 372 -5.04 5.25 2.03
C ARG A 372 -5.77 6.58 2.01
N GLY A 373 -7.09 6.57 2.03
CA GLY A 373 -7.90 7.77 2.01
C GLY A 373 -9.15 7.66 2.87
N THR A 374 -9.56 8.78 3.43
CA THR A 374 -10.79 8.89 4.23
C THR A 374 -11.58 10.11 3.77
N LYS A 375 -12.89 9.93 3.61
CA LYS A 375 -13.83 11.01 3.33
C LYS A 375 -14.56 11.33 4.63
N VAL A 376 -14.54 12.59 5.04
CA VAL A 376 -15.22 13.04 6.25
C VAL A 376 -16.24 14.10 5.87
N ALA A 377 -17.49 13.87 6.26
CA ALA A 377 -18.56 14.84 6.09
C ALA A 377 -18.33 16.04 7.00
N ILE A 378 -18.44 17.25 6.45
CA ILE A 378 -18.50 18.49 7.21
C ILE A 378 -19.87 19.10 7.02
N ARG A 379 -20.50 19.45 8.14
CA ARG A 379 -21.66 20.33 8.17
C ARG A 379 -21.28 21.61 8.88
N LYS A 380 -21.30 22.71 8.13
CA LYS A 380 -21.22 24.06 8.68
C LYS A 380 -22.55 24.35 9.38
N MET A 381 -22.50 24.75 10.65
CA MET A 381 -23.72 25.00 11.43
C MET A 381 -24.00 26.47 11.66
N THR A 382 -25.24 26.90 11.40
CA THR A 382 -25.82 28.08 12.05
C THR A 382 -26.18 27.78 13.52
N THR A 383 -26.42 28.84 14.31
CA THR A 383 -26.89 28.72 15.70
C THR A 383 -28.28 28.07 15.80
N ALA A 384 -29.15 28.26 14.79
CA ALA A 384 -30.49 27.69 14.78
C ALA A 384 -30.45 26.17 14.52
N GLU A 385 -29.69 25.73 13.53
CA GLU A 385 -29.47 24.30 13.25
C GLU A 385 -28.80 23.60 14.43
N ARG A 386 -27.88 24.28 15.14
CA ARG A 386 -27.25 23.73 16.35
C ARG A 386 -28.32 23.38 17.40
N ALA A 387 -29.25 24.28 17.67
CA ALA A 387 -30.33 24.04 18.62
C ALA A 387 -31.30 22.93 18.16
N ALA A 388 -31.50 22.77 16.84
CA ALA A 388 -32.27 21.66 16.27
C ALA A 388 -31.52 20.32 16.42
N ALA A 389 -30.23 20.27 16.09
CA ALA A 389 -29.37 19.09 16.22
C ALA A 389 -29.25 18.63 17.68
N GLN A 390 -29.19 19.54 18.65
CA GLN A 390 -29.23 19.20 20.07
C GLN A 390 -30.53 18.46 20.45
N LYS A 391 -31.69 18.96 20.00
CA LYS A 391 -33.00 18.31 20.26
C LYS A 391 -33.13 16.95 19.57
N ASP A 392 -32.69 16.86 18.32
CA ASP A 392 -32.63 15.60 17.57
C ASP A 392 -31.77 14.55 18.30
N PHE A 393 -30.60 14.97 18.79
CA PHE A 393 -29.69 14.12 19.56
C PHE A 393 -30.31 13.68 20.88
N GLU A 394 -30.89 14.62 21.65
CA GLU A 394 -31.56 14.34 22.93
C GLU A 394 -32.73 13.35 22.76
N SER A 395 -33.45 13.40 21.63
CA SER A 395 -34.52 12.43 21.31
C SER A 395 -34.02 11.00 21.01
N LYS A 396 -32.73 10.84 20.64
CA LYS A 396 -32.13 9.57 20.17
C LYS A 396 -31.16 8.96 21.19
N ALA A 397 -30.58 9.78 22.06
CA ALA A 397 -29.64 9.37 23.11
C ALA A 397 -30.38 8.85 24.35
N THR A 398 -30.99 7.67 24.21
CA THR A 398 -31.80 7.03 25.27
C THR A 398 -30.98 6.43 26.42
N LEU A 399 -29.67 6.26 26.23
CA LEU A 399 -28.75 5.66 27.21
C LEU A 399 -28.34 6.65 28.31
N LYS A 400 -28.44 6.21 29.56
CA LYS A 400 -27.94 6.89 30.77
C LYS A 400 -26.60 6.29 31.19
N TYR A 401 -25.81 7.02 31.98
CA TYR A 401 -24.50 6.54 32.45
C TYR A 401 -24.54 5.14 33.08
N ALA A 402 -25.56 4.85 33.90
CA ALA A 402 -25.72 3.55 34.56
C ALA A 402 -25.85 2.36 33.59
N ASP A 403 -26.28 2.59 32.35
CA ASP A 403 -26.45 1.54 31.34
C ASP A 403 -25.10 1.07 30.76
N TYR A 404 -24.17 2.01 30.53
CA TYR A 404 -22.89 1.74 29.85
C TYR A 404 -21.65 1.79 30.76
N ALA A 405 -21.76 2.26 32.01
CA ALA A 405 -20.62 2.38 32.92
C ALA A 405 -20.05 1.01 33.37
N LYS A 406 -20.88 -0.04 33.42
CA LYS A 406 -20.45 -1.39 33.84
C LYS A 406 -19.76 -2.13 32.70
N ASP A 407 -20.42 -2.20 31.55
CA ASP A 407 -19.83 -2.67 30.30
C ASP A 407 -20.12 -1.68 29.17
N VAL A 408 -19.03 -1.20 28.56
CA VAL A 408 -19.04 -0.23 27.48
C VAL A 408 -19.22 -0.93 26.13
N THR A 409 -18.81 -2.21 26.04
CA THR A 409 -18.64 -2.97 24.80
C THR A 409 -19.93 -3.08 23.96
N PRO A 410 -21.10 -3.49 24.51
CA PRO A 410 -22.34 -3.54 23.75
C PRO A 410 -22.98 -2.17 23.51
N HIS A 411 -22.30 -1.06 23.87
CA HIS A 411 -22.78 0.30 23.66
C HIS A 411 -21.87 1.15 22.75
N ILE A 412 -20.74 0.60 22.26
CA ILE A 412 -19.89 1.29 21.28
C ILE A 412 -20.71 1.71 20.04
N GLY A 413 -20.49 2.95 19.59
CA GLY A 413 -21.24 3.59 18.50
C GLY A 413 -22.62 4.12 18.88
N LYS A 414 -23.15 3.84 20.08
CA LYS A 414 -24.46 4.37 20.52
C LYS A 414 -24.34 5.80 21.03
N LYS A 415 -25.34 6.62 20.70
CA LYS A 415 -25.44 8.03 21.08
C LYS A 415 -25.77 8.20 22.56
N VAL A 416 -25.08 9.14 23.21
CA VAL A 416 -25.21 9.51 24.63
C VAL A 416 -25.18 11.02 24.81
N VAL A 417 -25.84 11.49 25.88
CA VAL A 417 -25.63 12.83 26.42
C VAL A 417 -24.82 12.69 27.71
N VAL A 418 -23.72 13.43 27.81
CA VAL A 418 -22.88 13.54 29.02
C VAL A 418 -23.15 14.92 29.61
N ASP A 419 -23.78 15.00 30.78
CA ASP A 419 -24.10 16.26 31.47
C ASP A 419 -23.53 16.23 32.90
N GLY A 420 -22.68 17.19 33.24
CA GLY A 420 -21.90 17.16 34.48
C GLY A 420 -20.93 18.32 34.64
N ASP A 421 -20.04 18.20 35.64
CA ASP A 421 -18.97 19.17 35.89
C ASP A 421 -17.63 18.68 35.34
N VAL A 422 -16.80 19.60 34.86
CA VAL A 422 -15.43 19.31 34.42
C VAL A 422 -14.51 19.08 35.62
N VAL A 423 -13.98 17.85 35.76
CA VAL A 423 -12.98 17.46 36.77
C VAL A 423 -11.56 17.82 36.30
N ASP A 424 -11.26 17.52 35.04
CA ASP A 424 -10.00 17.87 34.34
C ASP A 424 -10.33 18.21 32.87
N ALA A 425 -9.55 19.10 32.27
CA ALA A 425 -9.63 19.41 30.84
C ALA A 425 -8.26 19.83 30.32
N ARG A 426 -7.72 19.06 29.36
CA ARG A 426 -6.37 19.28 28.82
C ARG A 426 -6.30 19.09 27.32
N ALA A 427 -5.52 19.93 26.67
CA ALA A 427 -5.14 19.74 25.28
C ALA A 427 -4.26 18.48 25.15
N SER A 428 -4.52 17.67 24.13
CA SER A 428 -3.81 16.43 23.83
C SER A 428 -3.62 16.36 22.31
N GLY A 429 -2.51 16.92 21.83
CA GLY A 429 -2.32 17.17 20.40
C GLY A 429 -3.32 18.22 19.90
N LYS A 430 -4.22 17.84 19.00
CA LYS A 430 -5.24 18.71 18.40
C LYS A 430 -6.67 18.48 18.94
N GLN A 431 -6.80 17.64 19.96
CA GLN A 431 -8.05 17.35 20.68
C GLN A 431 -7.98 17.93 22.10
N THR A 432 -9.13 18.31 22.69
CA THR A 432 -9.23 18.49 24.15
C THR A 432 -9.81 17.23 24.77
N VAL A 433 -9.11 16.67 25.75
CA VAL A 433 -9.59 15.56 26.58
C VAL A 433 -10.19 16.16 27.85
N VAL A 434 -11.44 15.82 28.14
CA VAL A 434 -12.21 16.33 29.29
C VAL A 434 -12.63 15.13 30.14
N LEU A 435 -12.38 15.21 31.45
CA LEU A 435 -12.94 14.28 32.42
C LEU A 435 -14.18 14.94 33.04
N VAL A 436 -15.36 14.36 32.83
CA VAL A 436 -16.64 14.91 33.31
C VAL A 436 -17.21 14.00 34.38
N ASP A 437 -17.64 14.58 35.51
CA ASP A 437 -18.38 13.87 36.55
C ASP A 437 -19.90 14.04 36.32
N GLN A 438 -20.58 12.96 35.92
CA GLN A 438 -22.01 12.99 35.60
C GLN A 438 -22.87 12.97 36.87
N ARG A 439 -23.52 14.10 37.18
CA ARG A 439 -24.40 14.23 38.36
C ARG A 439 -25.67 13.36 38.31
N ALA A 440 -26.04 12.83 37.14
CA ALA A 440 -27.34 12.20 36.92
C ALA A 440 -27.30 10.68 37.07
N GLY A 441 -28.06 10.15 38.04
CA GLY A 441 -28.28 8.71 38.21
C GLY A 441 -27.20 7.96 39.00
N CYS A 442 -26.43 8.67 39.83
CA CYS A 442 -25.29 8.13 40.57
C CYS A 442 -25.29 8.48 42.07
N THR A 443 -24.68 7.61 42.87
CA THR A 443 -24.47 7.77 44.33
C THR A 443 -23.02 8.10 44.70
N GLY A 444 -22.17 8.35 43.69
CA GLY A 444 -20.76 8.70 43.80
C GLY A 444 -20.24 9.21 42.45
N ALA A 445 -18.93 9.43 42.33
CA ALA A 445 -18.33 10.00 41.12
C ALA A 445 -18.56 9.11 39.88
N CYS A 446 -19.13 9.68 38.84
CA CYS A 446 -19.51 9.02 37.59
C CYS A 446 -18.72 9.61 36.42
N LEU A 447 -17.42 9.32 36.47
CA LEU A 447 -16.39 9.85 35.59
C LEU A 447 -16.54 9.31 34.16
N THR A 448 -16.61 10.23 33.19
CA THR A 448 -16.65 9.93 31.76
C THR A 448 -15.52 10.68 31.06
N ARG A 449 -14.75 9.98 30.23
CA ARG A 449 -13.67 10.58 29.43
C ARG A 449 -14.25 11.06 28.10
N VAL A 450 -14.55 12.35 27.99
CA VAL A 450 -14.94 12.95 26.72
C VAL A 450 -13.70 13.33 25.91
N VAL A 451 -13.72 13.04 24.61
CA VAL A 451 -12.70 13.50 23.66
C VAL A 451 -13.33 14.44 22.64
N VAL A 452 -12.88 15.69 22.65
CA VAL A 452 -13.38 16.76 21.78
C VAL A 452 -12.44 16.94 20.61
N GLY A 453 -12.96 16.89 19.38
CA GLY A 453 -12.22 17.03 18.12
C GLY A 453 -11.62 18.42 17.85
N ALA A 454 -11.43 19.27 18.85
CA ALA A 454 -10.79 20.58 18.71
C ALA A 454 -10.10 20.97 20.02
N VAL A 455 -9.01 21.75 19.90
CA VAL A 455 -8.35 22.37 21.05
C VAL A 455 -9.20 23.52 21.57
N MET A 456 -9.67 23.38 22.81
CA MET A 456 -10.41 24.41 23.54
C MET A 456 -10.07 24.39 25.03
N THR A 457 -9.96 25.58 25.63
CA THR A 457 -9.82 25.77 27.07
C THR A 457 -11.19 25.64 27.73
N ILE A 458 -11.32 24.72 28.71
CA ILE A 458 -12.52 24.57 29.52
C ILE A 458 -12.08 24.59 30.99
N PRO A 459 -12.57 25.51 31.83
CA PRO A 459 -12.12 25.59 33.22
C PRO A 459 -12.68 24.44 34.06
N ARG A 460 -11.89 23.96 35.03
CA ARG A 460 -12.32 23.00 36.04
C ARG A 460 -13.51 23.56 36.83
N GLY A 461 -14.49 22.70 37.12
CA GLY A 461 -15.76 23.09 37.75
C GLY A 461 -16.78 23.73 36.79
N ALA A 462 -16.45 23.91 35.51
CA ALA A 462 -17.44 24.31 34.50
C ALA A 462 -18.50 23.23 34.31
N LYS A 463 -19.77 23.64 34.19
CA LYS A 463 -20.85 22.76 33.73
C LYS A 463 -20.77 22.59 32.22
N ILE A 464 -20.83 21.34 31.78
CA ILE A 464 -20.70 20.95 30.38
C ILE A 464 -21.78 19.93 30.03
N ARG A 465 -22.44 20.12 28.88
CA ARG A 465 -23.24 19.09 28.23
C ARG A 465 -22.59 18.72 26.90
N VAL A 466 -22.38 17.44 26.65
CA VAL A 466 -21.77 16.91 25.43
C VAL A 466 -22.69 15.89 24.80
N TYR A 467 -22.82 15.99 23.48
CA TYR A 467 -23.52 15.05 22.63
C TYR A 467 -22.47 14.30 21.81
N GLY A 468 -22.50 12.97 21.87
CA GLY A 468 -21.48 12.15 21.26
C GLY A 468 -21.83 10.67 21.29
N HIS A 469 -20.96 9.85 20.75
CA HIS A 469 -21.11 8.40 20.78
C HIS A 469 -20.04 7.76 21.67
N ILE A 470 -20.41 6.68 22.34
CA ILE A 470 -19.48 5.87 23.12
C ILE A 470 -18.47 5.27 22.13
N SER A 471 -17.17 5.53 22.32
CA SER A 471 -16.12 5.06 21.39
C SER A 471 -15.39 3.82 21.92
N ARG A 472 -15.05 3.78 23.21
CA ARG A 472 -14.42 2.61 23.85
C ARG A 472 -14.47 2.67 25.38
N LYS A 473 -13.99 1.60 26.03
CA LYS A 473 -13.55 1.64 27.44
C LYS A 473 -12.14 2.23 27.49
N PHE A 474 -11.92 3.24 28.33
CA PHE A 474 -10.60 3.78 28.65
C PHE A 474 -10.12 3.21 29.99
N GLU A 475 -8.82 2.99 30.12
CA GLU A 475 -8.19 2.51 31.35
C GLU A 475 -7.01 3.43 31.69
N GLY A 476 -7.05 4.01 32.89
CA GLY A 476 -6.00 4.89 33.40
C GLY A 476 -4.75 4.12 33.83
N ALA A 477 -3.66 4.85 34.06
CA ALA A 477 -2.41 4.28 34.58
C ALA A 477 -2.54 3.75 36.03
N ASP A 478 -3.61 4.12 36.72
CA ASP A 478 -4.08 3.62 38.01
C ASP A 478 -5.00 2.39 37.90
N GLY A 479 -5.28 1.91 36.69
CA GLY A 479 -6.25 0.85 36.42
C GLY A 479 -7.72 1.28 36.47
N THR A 480 -8.01 2.57 36.72
CA THR A 480 -9.39 3.08 36.75
C THR A 480 -10.00 3.03 35.36
N LYS A 481 -11.16 2.35 35.22
CA LYS A 481 -11.80 2.11 33.93
C LYS A 481 -13.03 3.00 33.78
N VAL A 482 -13.03 3.87 32.77
CA VAL A 482 -14.12 4.82 32.49
C VAL A 482 -14.62 4.68 31.04
N PRO A 483 -15.90 4.99 30.75
CA PRO A 483 -16.36 5.10 29.37
C PRO A 483 -15.69 6.30 28.66
N GLU A 484 -15.29 6.08 27.42
CA GLU A 484 -14.81 7.12 26.50
C GLU A 484 -15.94 7.51 25.53
N VAL A 485 -16.17 8.81 25.37
CA VAL A 485 -17.20 9.38 24.49
C VAL A 485 -16.55 10.36 23.53
N ASP A 486 -16.75 10.12 22.23
CA ASP A 486 -16.30 11.01 21.17
C ASP A 486 -17.36 12.10 20.96
N ALA A 487 -16.97 13.37 21.15
CA ALA A 487 -17.90 14.49 21.07
C ALA A 487 -18.19 14.89 19.62
N GLU A 488 -19.43 14.65 19.17
CA GLU A 488 -19.98 15.25 17.95
C GLU A 488 -20.26 16.76 18.16
N LEU A 489 -20.80 17.11 19.35
CA LEU A 489 -21.14 18.47 19.71
C LEU A 489 -20.96 18.72 21.21
N VAL A 490 -20.15 19.72 21.56
CA VAL A 490 -20.12 20.27 22.93
C VAL A 490 -21.13 21.41 23.02
N ALA A 491 -22.09 21.37 23.94
CA ALA A 491 -22.90 22.53 24.25
C ALA A 491 -21.99 23.64 24.77
N LYS A 492 -22.07 24.85 24.20
CA LYS A 492 -21.36 26.00 24.77
C LYS A 492 -21.96 26.21 26.16
N PRO A 493 -21.17 26.28 27.25
CA PRO A 493 -21.73 26.61 28.54
C PRO A 493 -22.51 27.93 28.42
N PRO A 494 -23.65 28.10 29.12
CA PRO A 494 -24.23 29.42 29.26
C PRO A 494 -23.11 30.34 29.75
N ARG A 495 -22.98 31.53 29.14
CA ARG A 495 -21.91 32.46 29.51
C ARG A 495 -21.98 32.64 31.02
N PHE A 496 -20.88 32.35 31.71
CA PHE A 496 -20.67 32.95 33.02
C PHE A 496 -20.68 34.45 32.78
N GLU A 497 -21.77 35.10 33.21
CA GLU A 497 -21.76 36.54 33.37
C GLU A 497 -20.65 36.85 34.40
N PRO A 498 -19.84 37.89 34.16
CA PRO A 498 -18.80 38.25 35.13
C PRO A 498 -19.49 38.59 36.45
N TRP A 499 -19.08 37.94 37.53
CA TRP A 499 -19.47 38.32 38.88
C TRP A 499 -19.04 39.78 39.09
N GLN A 500 -20.02 40.63 39.43
CA GLN A 500 -19.81 42.05 39.79
C GLN A 500 -19.42 42.17 41.26
#